data_AF-A0A970TEW0-F1
#
_entry.id   AF-A0A970TEW0-F1
#
_cell.length_a   1.000
_cell.length_b   1.000
_cell.length_c   1.000
_cell.angle_alpha   90.00
_cell.angle_beta   90.00
_cell.angle_gamma   90.00
#
_symmetry.space_group_name_H-M   'P 1'
#
loop_
_entity.id
_entity.type
_entity.pdbx_description
1 polymer ?
#
loop_
_entity_poly.entity_id
_entity_poly.type
_entity_poly.pdbx_seq_one_letter_code
_entity_poly.pdbx_strand_id
1 'polypeptide(L)'
;MTRYPQQPVKITSPWDGDVLNRCDGTETDEGLTITIEGSAPAGDYLFVQGQPVQREGDHFSVEVTLTEPRTTITAESPSGSDRVRLMYDRASRKRYRFSSDDNVLFLRDIARDMPGSIFDHWYLAFWREMNQRFGAKIHINIYYQCEGFILADLPDKWRDEWAENGDWLHLSFHALQNEPGHIYRNAPARRVARDFELVMDEIYRFATPKVTGNATTVHWAEATREACVALRERGIERLIALPGFDPDGLPKTSYYLDPPHVQHLVERDAWWDADTDIIFVACDEVVNSHALDRVPQVLDEQEKSPNTCELVELLIHEQYFRRELMNFQPDVKDKVIAALEWVTERGYEPCFWSEGLLGNTWGWA
;
A
#
# COMPACT_ATOMS: atom_id res chain seq x y z
N MET A 1 -27.98 -6.61 -4.01
CA MET A 1 -28.59 -7.42 -2.94
C MET A 1 -27.88 -7.06 -1.64
N THR A 2 -28.57 -6.35 -0.74
CA THR A 2 -28.05 -5.88 0.55
C THR A 2 -27.59 -7.07 1.40
N ARG A 3 -26.29 -7.13 1.70
CA ARG A 3 -25.61 -8.34 2.17
C ARG A 3 -25.38 -8.42 3.68
N TYR A 4 -26.16 -7.68 4.44
CA TYR A 4 -26.24 -7.89 5.88
C TYR A 4 -27.66 -8.38 6.19
N PRO A 5 -27.86 -9.38 7.08
CA PRO A 5 -29.16 -9.46 7.75
C PRO A 5 -29.46 -8.04 8.23
N GLN A 6 -30.71 -7.57 8.10
CA GLN A 6 -31.09 -6.24 8.62
C GLN A 6 -30.80 -6.25 10.12
N GLN A 7 -29.58 -5.90 10.50
CA GLN A 7 -29.19 -5.66 11.86
C GLN A 7 -29.95 -4.40 12.24
N PRO A 8 -30.74 -4.45 13.32
CA PRO A 8 -31.60 -3.34 13.66
C PRO A 8 -30.80 -2.06 13.87
N VAL A 9 -29.60 -2.18 14.44
CA VAL A 9 -28.58 -1.12 14.54
C VAL A 9 -27.53 -1.31 13.45
N LYS A 10 -27.12 -0.23 12.80
CA LYS A 10 -26.05 -0.21 11.79
C LYS A 10 -25.24 1.08 11.88
N ILE A 11 -23.92 0.96 11.95
CA ILE A 11 -23.01 2.09 11.74
C ILE A 11 -22.78 2.24 10.23
N THR A 12 -22.91 3.46 9.70
CA THR A 12 -22.79 3.76 8.26
C THR A 12 -21.57 4.59 7.93
N SER A 13 -21.03 5.33 8.88
CA SER A 13 -19.78 6.09 8.73
C SER A 13 -19.12 6.30 10.10
N PRO A 14 -17.79 6.16 10.22
CA PRO A 14 -16.87 5.57 9.24
C PRO A 14 -17.14 4.07 8.97
N TRP A 15 -16.49 3.49 7.96
CA TRP A 15 -16.60 2.05 7.65
C TRP A 15 -15.67 1.23 8.57
N ASP A 16 -16.07 -0.03 8.83
CA ASP A 16 -15.18 -0.98 9.50
C ASP A 16 -13.91 -1.15 8.67
N GLY A 17 -12.75 -0.95 9.31
CA GLY A 17 -11.44 -0.98 8.66
C GLY A 17 -10.90 0.39 8.23
N ASP A 18 -11.63 1.49 8.42
CA ASP A 18 -11.13 2.81 8.01
C ASP A 18 -9.84 3.19 8.73
N VAL A 19 -8.87 3.65 7.93
CA VAL A 19 -7.69 4.36 8.40
C VAL A 19 -8.03 5.85 8.37
N LEU A 20 -8.10 6.45 9.56
CA LEU A 20 -8.53 7.82 9.76
C LEU A 20 -7.35 8.70 10.16
N ASN A 21 -7.34 9.93 9.66
CA ASN A 21 -6.28 10.89 9.87
C ASN A 21 -6.86 12.27 10.22
N ARG A 22 -6.02 13.31 10.32
CA ARG A 22 -6.46 14.66 10.73
C ARG A 22 -7.46 15.32 9.78
N CYS A 23 -7.62 14.80 8.56
CA CYS A 23 -8.61 15.27 7.58
C CYS A 23 -10.02 14.70 7.83
N ASP A 24 -10.16 13.67 8.67
CA ASP A 24 -11.45 12.99 8.96
C ASP A 24 -12.20 13.57 10.17
N GLY A 25 -11.64 14.60 10.82
CA GLY A 25 -12.21 15.16 12.04
C GLY A 25 -11.44 16.36 12.58
N THR A 26 -11.55 16.60 13.88
CA THR A 26 -10.77 17.63 14.59
C THR A 26 -9.73 16.95 15.47
N GLU A 27 -8.46 17.08 15.09
CA GLU A 27 -7.34 16.54 15.86
C GLU A 27 -6.81 17.55 16.90
N THR A 28 -6.57 17.05 18.12
CA THR A 28 -5.95 17.80 19.23
C THR A 28 -4.87 16.94 19.90
N ASP A 29 -4.19 17.48 20.93
CA ASP A 29 -3.25 16.72 21.74
C ASP A 29 -3.90 15.52 22.48
N GLU A 30 -5.23 15.52 22.64
CA GLU A 30 -5.95 14.40 23.27
C GLU A 30 -6.21 13.26 22.28
N GLY A 31 -6.53 13.60 21.03
CA GLY A 31 -6.87 12.62 19.98
C GLY A 31 -7.63 13.24 18.82
N LEU A 32 -8.18 12.38 17.96
CA LEU A 32 -9.00 12.76 16.80
C LEU A 32 -10.48 12.61 17.13
N THR A 33 -11.21 13.71 17.21
CA THR A 33 -12.67 13.69 17.34
C THR A 33 -13.30 13.54 15.96
N ILE A 34 -14.07 12.45 15.79
CA ILE A 34 -14.79 12.10 14.57
C ILE A 34 -16.29 11.99 14.83
N THR A 35 -17.08 12.10 13.77
CA THR A 35 -18.53 11.85 13.81
C THR A 35 -18.81 10.40 13.44
N ILE A 36 -19.50 9.67 14.32
CA ILE A 36 -20.07 8.36 14.05
C ILE A 36 -21.52 8.53 13.63
N GLU A 37 -21.86 8.02 12.46
CA GLU A 37 -23.21 8.05 11.90
C GLU A 37 -23.75 6.64 11.69
N GLY A 38 -25.06 6.49 11.83
CA GLY A 38 -25.71 5.21 11.59
C GLY A 38 -27.22 5.28 11.66
N SER A 39 -27.84 4.10 11.62
CA SER A 39 -29.27 3.93 11.79
C SER A 39 -29.60 2.88 12.85
N ALA A 40 -30.74 3.06 13.51
CA ALA A 40 -31.31 2.16 14.51
C ALA A 40 -32.84 2.22 14.44
N PRO A 41 -33.61 1.25 14.99
CA PRO A 41 -35.07 1.30 14.94
C PRO A 41 -35.59 2.40 15.85
N ALA A 42 -36.63 3.13 15.44
CA ALA A 42 -37.21 4.21 16.25
C ALA A 42 -37.79 3.66 17.57
N GLY A 43 -37.58 4.40 18.67
CA GLY A 43 -38.17 4.09 19.99
C GLY A 43 -37.27 3.35 20.98
N ASP A 44 -36.14 2.81 20.52
CA ASP A 44 -35.13 2.21 21.40
C ASP A 44 -34.10 3.23 21.89
N TYR A 45 -33.63 3.07 23.14
CA TYR A 45 -32.42 3.73 23.61
C TYR A 45 -31.21 3.21 22.82
N LEU A 46 -30.34 4.11 22.40
CA LEU A 46 -29.11 3.80 21.68
C LEU A 46 -27.93 4.33 22.48
N PHE A 47 -26.92 3.49 22.66
CA PHE A 47 -25.65 3.85 23.27
C PHE A 47 -24.53 3.66 22.26
N VAL A 48 -23.61 4.61 22.19
CA VAL A 48 -22.35 4.47 21.45
C VAL A 48 -21.21 4.66 22.45
N GLN A 49 -20.30 3.69 22.54
CA GLN A 49 -19.28 3.65 23.59
C GLN A 49 -19.87 3.80 25.02
N GLY A 50 -21.06 3.23 25.25
CA GLY A 50 -21.78 3.33 26.51
C GLY A 50 -22.40 4.70 26.81
N GLN A 51 -22.29 5.69 25.91
CA GLN A 51 -22.92 7.00 26.06
C GLN A 51 -24.25 7.06 25.30
N PRO A 52 -25.33 7.60 25.91
CA PRO A 52 -26.62 7.72 25.22
C PRO A 52 -26.54 8.72 24.07
N VAL A 53 -27.07 8.34 22.90
CA VAL A 53 -26.99 9.14 21.67
C VAL A 53 -28.32 9.80 21.33
N GLN A 54 -28.27 11.05 20.87
CA GLN A 54 -29.45 11.73 20.31
C GLN A 54 -29.73 11.24 18.90
N ARG A 55 -31.01 11.13 18.55
CA ARG A 55 -31.48 10.49 17.32
C ARG A 55 -32.46 11.39 16.60
N GLU A 56 -32.41 11.36 15.27
CA GLU A 56 -33.39 11.99 14.39
C GLU A 56 -34.11 10.90 13.61
N GLY A 57 -35.29 10.50 14.10
CA GLY A 57 -36.01 9.36 13.55
C GLY A 57 -35.26 8.05 13.75
N ASP A 58 -34.91 7.39 12.65
CA ASP A 58 -34.08 6.18 12.61
C ASP A 58 -32.58 6.46 12.54
N HIS A 59 -32.15 7.71 12.35
CA HIS A 59 -30.74 8.07 12.22
C HIS A 59 -30.14 8.52 13.55
N PHE A 60 -28.84 8.28 13.74
CA PHE A 60 -28.08 8.79 14.86
C PHE A 60 -26.74 9.37 14.39
N SER A 61 -26.26 10.35 15.14
CA SER A 61 -24.95 10.98 14.95
C SER A 61 -24.36 11.31 16.32
N VAL A 62 -23.10 10.99 16.54
CA VAL A 62 -22.41 11.24 17.82
C VAL A 62 -20.91 11.45 17.60
N GLU A 63 -20.34 12.40 18.32
CA GLU A 63 -18.90 12.62 18.33
C GLU A 63 -18.20 11.60 19.25
N VAL A 64 -17.12 10.99 18.75
CA VAL A 64 -16.24 10.09 19.50
C VAL A 64 -14.80 10.53 19.29
N THR A 65 -14.02 10.62 20.36
CA THR A 65 -12.59 10.92 20.29
C THR A 65 -11.78 9.62 20.25
N LEU A 66 -11.02 9.43 19.17
CA LEU A 66 -10.04 8.36 19.03
C LEU A 66 -8.74 8.78 19.71
N THR A 67 -8.34 8.03 20.73
CA THR A 67 -7.10 8.28 21.48
C THR A 67 -6.05 7.19 21.26
N GLU A 68 -6.49 5.99 20.89
CA GLU A 68 -5.66 4.81 20.68
C GLU A 68 -5.45 4.53 19.18
N PRO A 69 -4.32 3.92 18.79
CA PRO A 69 -4.01 3.67 17.39
C PRO A 69 -4.99 2.69 16.70
N ARG A 70 -5.63 1.81 17.47
CA ARG A 70 -6.74 0.95 17.02
C ARG A 70 -7.88 1.06 18.02
N THR A 71 -9.08 1.37 17.54
CA THR A 71 -10.27 1.54 18.38
C THR A 71 -11.43 0.73 17.82
N THR A 72 -12.16 0.01 18.69
CA THR A 72 -13.46 -0.56 18.34
C THR A 72 -14.55 0.33 18.91
N ILE A 73 -15.43 0.82 18.04
CA ILE A 73 -16.63 1.58 18.41
C ILE A 73 -17.83 0.64 18.29
N THR A 74 -18.64 0.57 19.34
CA THR A 74 -19.85 -0.25 19.36
C THR A 74 -21.07 0.64 19.58
N ALA A 75 -22.08 0.44 18.74
CA ALA A 75 -23.41 1.00 18.86
C ALA A 75 -24.37 -0.10 19.33
N GLU A 76 -25.08 0.12 20.43
CA GLU A 76 -25.92 -0.90 21.08
C GLU A 76 -27.32 -0.36 21.40
N SER A 77 -28.32 -1.19 21.15
CA SER A 77 -29.72 -1.00 21.56
C SER A 77 -30.31 -2.33 22.04
N PRO A 78 -31.49 -2.34 22.68
CA PRO A 78 -32.21 -3.57 22.98
C PRO A 78 -32.52 -4.45 21.76
N SER A 79 -32.63 -3.85 20.57
CA SER A 79 -32.91 -4.55 19.32
C SER A 79 -31.67 -5.13 18.63
N GLY A 80 -30.47 -4.69 18.99
CA GLY A 80 -29.23 -5.25 18.44
C GLY A 80 -28.02 -4.36 18.66
N SER A 81 -26.90 -4.77 18.06
CA SER A 81 -25.65 -4.02 18.13
C SER A 81 -24.90 -4.10 16.80
N ASP A 82 -24.12 -3.07 16.52
CA ASP A 82 -23.14 -3.06 15.43
C ASP A 82 -21.81 -2.48 15.93
N ARG A 83 -20.72 -2.76 15.22
CA ARG A 83 -19.39 -2.25 15.56
C ARG A 83 -18.56 -1.93 14.33
N VAL A 84 -17.67 -0.96 14.49
CA VAL A 84 -16.61 -0.64 13.54
C VAL A 84 -15.26 -0.62 14.25
N ARG A 85 -14.23 -1.10 13.58
CA ARG A 85 -12.83 -1.14 14.00
C ARG A 85 -12.07 -0.15 13.15
N LEU A 86 -11.45 0.84 13.79
CA LEU A 86 -10.83 1.97 13.13
C LEU A 86 -9.34 2.01 13.46
N MET A 87 -8.52 2.43 12.49
CA MET A 87 -7.12 2.80 12.71
C MET A 87 -6.99 4.30 12.74
N TYR A 88 -6.17 4.81 13.66
CA TYR A 88 -5.92 6.24 13.81
C TYR A 88 -4.46 6.56 13.44
N ASP A 89 -4.29 7.24 12.31
CA ASP A 89 -3.02 7.83 11.85
C ASP A 89 -2.78 9.18 12.54
N ARG A 90 -2.42 9.12 13.82
CA ARG A 90 -2.25 10.30 14.66
C ARG A 90 -1.11 11.20 14.21
N ALA A 91 -1.36 12.51 14.22
CA ALA A 91 -0.41 13.52 13.74
C ALA A 91 0.04 13.22 12.30
N SER A 92 -0.93 12.83 11.47
CA SER A 92 -0.69 12.52 10.07
C SER A 92 -0.08 13.71 9.33
N ARG A 93 0.61 13.38 8.24
CA ARG A 93 1.29 14.33 7.36
C ARG A 93 1.35 13.78 5.96
N LYS A 94 1.54 14.69 5.01
CA LYS A 94 1.83 14.39 3.61
C LYS A 94 3.10 13.55 3.49
N ARG A 95 2.99 12.40 2.86
CA ARG A 95 4.09 11.45 2.66
C ARG A 95 3.86 10.58 1.44
N TYR A 96 4.95 10.06 0.90
CA TYR A 96 4.89 9.24 -0.30
C TYR A 96 5.83 8.04 -0.20
N ARG A 97 5.52 7.01 -0.98
CA ARG A 97 6.42 5.92 -1.31
C ARG A 97 6.53 5.81 -2.82
N PHE A 98 7.75 5.56 -3.30
CA PHE A 98 8.00 5.29 -4.71
C PHE A 98 8.47 3.84 -4.87
N SER A 99 7.72 3.04 -5.61
CA SER A 99 8.03 1.65 -5.88
C SER A 99 8.39 1.38 -7.34
N SER A 100 9.18 0.33 -7.56
CA SER A 100 9.36 -0.23 -8.89
C SER A 100 9.06 -1.72 -8.93
N ASP A 101 8.19 -2.11 -9.86
CA ASP A 101 7.69 -3.46 -10.03
C ASP A 101 8.34 -4.18 -11.22
N ASP A 102 8.13 -5.50 -11.26
CA ASP A 102 8.63 -6.41 -12.30
C ASP A 102 10.16 -6.50 -12.41
N ASN A 103 10.88 -6.28 -11.30
CA ASN A 103 12.32 -6.19 -11.33
C ASN A 103 13.02 -7.55 -11.26
N VAL A 104 13.97 -7.80 -12.17
CA VAL A 104 14.90 -8.94 -12.09
C VAL A 104 16.07 -8.79 -13.04
N LEU A 105 15.89 -8.00 -14.11
CA LEU A 105 16.88 -7.91 -15.17
C LEU A 105 18.13 -7.17 -14.69
N PHE A 106 18.00 -6.18 -13.80
CA PHE A 106 19.18 -5.47 -13.28
C PHE A 106 20.00 -6.38 -12.38
N LEU A 107 19.36 -7.30 -11.65
CA LEU A 107 20.03 -8.32 -10.85
C LEU A 107 20.79 -9.31 -11.74
N ARG A 108 20.17 -9.74 -12.86
CA ARG A 108 20.85 -10.53 -13.88
C ARG A 108 22.07 -9.81 -14.44
N ASP A 109 21.95 -8.52 -14.75
CA ASP A 109 23.03 -7.75 -15.34
C ASP A 109 24.20 -7.58 -14.37
N ILE A 110 23.95 -7.24 -13.09
CA ILE A 110 25.04 -7.13 -12.11
C ILE A 110 25.68 -8.50 -11.82
N ALA A 111 24.91 -9.60 -11.83
CA ALA A 111 25.46 -10.95 -11.70
C ALA A 111 26.40 -11.32 -12.88
N ARG A 112 26.04 -10.89 -14.10
CA ARG A 112 26.85 -11.10 -15.31
C ARG A 112 28.09 -10.21 -15.33
N ASP A 113 27.90 -8.91 -15.11
CA ASP A 113 28.92 -7.89 -15.36
C ASP A 113 29.87 -7.69 -14.17
N MET A 114 29.46 -8.16 -12.97
CA MET A 114 30.26 -8.15 -11.75
C MET A 114 30.89 -6.78 -11.42
N PRO A 115 30.10 -5.68 -11.42
CA PRO A 115 30.64 -4.35 -11.20
C PRO A 115 31.35 -4.20 -9.83
N GLY A 116 32.11 -3.11 -9.69
CA GLY A 116 32.75 -2.75 -8.43
C GLY A 116 31.69 -2.45 -7.37
N SER A 117 30.72 -1.63 -7.74
CA SER A 117 29.55 -1.20 -6.95
C SER A 117 28.25 -1.57 -7.66
N ILE A 118 27.16 -1.87 -6.92
CA ILE A 118 25.83 -2.03 -7.51
C ILE A 118 25.37 -0.77 -8.26
N PHE A 119 25.87 0.40 -7.86
CA PHE A 119 25.56 1.69 -8.47
C PHE A 119 26.39 2.00 -9.71
N ASP A 120 27.33 1.14 -10.11
CA ASP A 120 27.92 1.22 -11.45
C ASP A 120 26.92 0.76 -12.52
N HIS A 121 25.87 0.03 -12.12
CA HIS A 121 24.75 -0.30 -13.00
C HIS A 121 23.83 0.91 -13.18
N TRP A 122 23.58 1.30 -14.44
CA TRP A 122 22.85 2.51 -14.82
C TRP A 122 21.44 2.64 -14.19
N TYR A 123 20.78 1.52 -13.90
CA TYR A 123 19.43 1.50 -13.31
C TYR A 123 19.48 1.88 -11.82
N LEU A 124 20.39 1.30 -11.05
CA LEU A 124 20.57 1.65 -9.64
C LEU A 124 21.27 3.00 -9.47
N ALA A 125 22.16 3.38 -10.39
CA ALA A 125 22.74 4.72 -10.43
C ALA A 125 21.65 5.81 -10.51
N PHE A 126 20.63 5.58 -11.34
CA PHE A 126 19.49 6.49 -11.48
C PHE A 126 18.69 6.59 -10.17
N TRP A 127 18.37 5.47 -9.52
CA TRP A 127 17.66 5.51 -8.24
C TRP A 127 18.48 6.15 -7.12
N ARG A 128 19.79 5.94 -7.09
CA ARG A 128 20.69 6.66 -6.17
C ARG A 128 20.67 8.17 -6.43
N GLU A 129 20.63 8.59 -7.69
CA GLU A 129 20.49 10.00 -8.05
C GLU A 129 19.15 10.57 -7.53
N MET A 130 18.05 9.82 -7.64
CA MET A 130 16.74 10.25 -7.12
C MET A 130 16.75 10.41 -5.60
N ASN A 131 17.40 9.50 -4.89
CA ASN A 131 17.63 9.65 -3.45
C ASN A 131 18.48 10.89 -3.14
N GLN A 132 19.60 11.09 -3.82
CA GLN A 132 20.49 12.22 -3.58
C GLN A 132 19.85 13.58 -3.88
N ARG A 133 18.96 13.64 -4.88
CA ARG A 133 18.28 14.88 -5.32
C ARG A 133 17.02 15.20 -4.51
N PHE A 134 16.22 14.19 -4.18
CA PHE A 134 14.88 14.38 -3.62
C PHE A 134 14.70 13.74 -2.23
N GLY A 135 15.72 13.06 -1.71
CA GLY A 135 15.59 12.24 -0.50
C GLY A 135 14.74 10.98 -0.70
N ALA A 136 14.37 10.66 -1.96
CA ALA A 136 13.45 9.58 -2.27
C ALA A 136 13.91 8.24 -1.68
N LYS A 137 12.98 7.54 -1.04
CA LYS A 137 13.14 6.14 -0.63
C LYS A 137 12.49 5.25 -1.68
N ILE A 138 13.24 4.30 -2.21
CA ILE A 138 12.87 3.48 -3.37
C ILE A 138 12.63 2.04 -2.92
N HIS A 139 11.45 1.52 -3.23
CA HIS A 139 11.04 0.15 -2.94
C HIS A 139 11.01 -0.67 -4.23
N ILE A 140 11.88 -1.67 -4.38
CA ILE A 140 11.94 -2.48 -5.60
C ILE A 140 11.34 -3.87 -5.33
N ASN A 141 10.21 -4.18 -5.96
CA ASN A 141 9.56 -5.50 -5.92
C ASN A 141 10.22 -6.41 -6.99
N ILE A 142 10.84 -7.51 -6.57
CA ILE A 142 11.64 -8.37 -7.46
C ILE A 142 11.02 -9.76 -7.71
N TYR A 143 11.34 -10.32 -8.88
CA TYR A 143 11.09 -11.73 -9.19
C TYR A 143 12.21 -12.65 -8.71
N TYR A 144 11.88 -13.92 -8.53
CA TYR A 144 12.89 -14.96 -8.31
C TYR A 144 13.70 -15.30 -9.58
N GLN A 145 13.07 -15.28 -10.75
CA GLN A 145 13.72 -15.73 -11.98
C GLN A 145 13.25 -15.04 -13.26
N CYS A 146 14.13 -15.07 -14.26
CA CYS A 146 13.84 -14.77 -15.66
C CYS A 146 14.57 -15.76 -16.58
N GLU A 147 14.44 -15.58 -17.89
CA GLU A 147 15.20 -16.41 -18.84
C GLU A 147 16.71 -16.30 -18.59
N GLY A 148 17.35 -17.45 -18.34
CA GLY A 148 18.79 -17.57 -18.14
C GLY A 148 19.32 -17.07 -16.80
N PHE A 149 18.47 -16.79 -15.81
CA PHE A 149 18.91 -16.29 -14.49
C PHE A 149 17.90 -16.59 -13.38
N ILE A 150 18.42 -17.05 -12.23
CA ILE A 150 17.67 -17.14 -10.97
C ILE A 150 18.42 -16.37 -9.87
N LEU A 151 17.73 -15.92 -8.82
CA LEU A 151 18.37 -15.15 -7.74
C LEU A 151 19.55 -15.87 -7.06
N ALA A 152 19.53 -17.20 -7.00
CA ALA A 152 20.65 -17.99 -6.46
C ALA A 152 21.97 -17.81 -7.24
N ASP A 153 21.91 -17.37 -8.51
CA ASP A 153 23.10 -17.07 -9.32
C ASP A 153 23.75 -15.72 -8.96
N LEU A 154 23.04 -14.85 -8.22
CA LEU A 154 23.56 -13.54 -7.80
C LEU A 154 24.56 -13.70 -6.63
N PRO A 155 25.81 -13.26 -6.77
CA PRO A 155 26.75 -13.29 -5.65
C PRO A 155 26.38 -12.31 -4.55
N ASP A 156 26.80 -12.61 -3.33
CA ASP A 156 26.58 -11.78 -2.12
C ASP A 156 27.70 -10.75 -1.88
N LYS A 157 28.59 -10.51 -2.86
CA LYS A 157 29.75 -9.60 -2.70
C LYS A 157 29.37 -8.14 -2.40
N TRP A 158 28.14 -7.72 -2.72
CA TRP A 158 27.62 -6.36 -2.45
C TRP A 158 26.72 -6.30 -1.22
N ARG A 159 26.68 -7.37 -0.42
CA ARG A 159 25.77 -7.48 0.71
C ARG A 159 25.91 -6.33 1.71
N ASP A 160 27.14 -5.89 1.97
CA ASP A 160 27.40 -4.74 2.85
C ASP A 160 26.98 -3.42 2.18
N GLU A 161 27.20 -3.26 0.88
CA GLU A 161 26.76 -2.08 0.14
C GLU A 161 25.22 -1.95 0.12
N TRP A 162 24.49 -3.06 -0.04
CA TRP A 162 23.04 -3.07 0.17
C TRP A 162 22.67 -2.66 1.59
N ALA A 163 23.34 -3.21 2.60
CA ALA A 163 23.07 -2.91 4.01
C ALA A 163 23.32 -1.43 4.37
N GLU A 164 24.32 -0.81 3.75
CA GLU A 164 24.66 0.61 3.91
C GLU A 164 23.63 1.56 3.30
N ASN A 165 22.79 1.06 2.38
CA ASN A 165 21.76 1.85 1.68
C ASN A 165 20.34 1.45 2.08
N GLY A 166 20.17 0.61 3.10
CA GLY A 166 18.86 0.10 3.53
C GLY A 166 17.93 1.15 4.14
N ASP A 167 18.43 2.34 4.48
CA ASP A 167 17.59 3.45 4.94
C ASP A 167 16.79 4.12 3.82
N TRP A 168 17.18 3.92 2.55
CA TRP A 168 16.50 4.48 1.39
C TRP A 168 16.23 3.49 0.26
N LEU A 169 16.83 2.31 0.23
CA LEU A 169 16.64 1.32 -0.83
C LEU A 169 16.17 -0.03 -0.26
N HIS A 170 14.93 -0.41 -0.57
CA HIS A 170 14.33 -1.67 -0.14
C HIS A 170 14.07 -2.64 -1.30
N LEU A 171 14.09 -3.93 -0.98
CA LEU A 171 13.72 -5.05 -1.83
C LEU A 171 12.57 -5.83 -1.19
N SER A 172 11.68 -6.39 -2.01
CA SER A 172 10.67 -7.35 -1.53
C SER A 172 10.23 -8.32 -2.62
N PHE A 173 9.49 -9.34 -2.19
CA PHE A 173 8.85 -10.33 -3.06
C PHE A 173 7.78 -9.72 -3.96
N HIS A 174 7.92 -9.92 -5.27
CA HIS A 174 6.85 -9.64 -6.24
C HIS A 174 6.16 -10.93 -6.72
N ALA A 175 6.96 -11.90 -7.18
CA ALA A 175 6.51 -13.20 -7.67
C ALA A 175 7.68 -14.14 -7.98
N LEU A 176 7.37 -15.37 -8.39
CA LEU A 176 8.35 -16.28 -9.00
C LEU A 176 8.94 -15.69 -10.28
N GLN A 177 8.11 -15.20 -11.21
CA GLN A 177 8.51 -14.69 -12.53
C GLN A 177 7.35 -13.88 -13.16
N ASN A 178 7.65 -13.13 -14.23
CA ASN A 178 6.67 -12.32 -14.97
C ASN A 178 5.63 -13.18 -15.72
N GLU A 179 6.08 -14.09 -16.60
CA GLU A 179 5.17 -14.87 -17.45
C GLU A 179 5.10 -16.35 -17.06
N PRO A 180 3.93 -17.02 -17.11
CA PRO A 180 2.62 -16.46 -17.48
C PRO A 180 2.13 -15.46 -16.43
N GLY A 181 1.51 -14.35 -16.84
CA GLY A 181 0.92 -13.39 -15.90
C GLY A 181 -0.16 -14.00 -14.98
N HIS A 182 -0.54 -13.27 -13.93
CA HIS A 182 -1.61 -13.65 -12.97
C HIS A 182 -1.42 -15.02 -12.29
N ILE A 183 -0.17 -15.47 -12.08
CA ILE A 183 0.12 -16.79 -11.47
C ILE A 183 -0.52 -17.03 -10.11
N TYR A 184 -0.90 -15.97 -9.39
CA TYR A 184 -1.42 -16.02 -8.03
C TYR A 184 -2.93 -15.78 -7.89
N ARG A 185 -3.61 -15.30 -8.94
CA ARG A 185 -5.07 -15.01 -8.93
C ARG A 185 -5.91 -16.13 -8.33
N ASN A 186 -5.58 -17.38 -8.68
CA ASN A 186 -6.28 -18.59 -8.23
C ASN A 186 -5.33 -19.61 -7.60
N ALA A 187 -4.12 -19.21 -7.20
CA ALA A 187 -3.14 -20.12 -6.64
C ALA A 187 -3.50 -20.52 -5.21
N PRO A 188 -3.22 -21.77 -4.79
CA PRO A 188 -3.32 -22.11 -3.39
C PRO A 188 -2.27 -21.35 -2.58
N ALA A 189 -2.60 -20.98 -1.34
CA ALA A 189 -1.72 -20.25 -0.42
C ALA A 189 -0.29 -20.81 -0.34
N ARG A 190 -0.14 -22.15 -0.32
CA ARG A 190 1.16 -22.83 -0.28
C ARG A 190 2.11 -22.48 -1.45
N ARG A 191 1.57 -22.08 -2.61
CA ARG A 191 2.39 -21.68 -3.76
C ARG A 191 2.98 -20.29 -3.53
N VAL A 192 2.15 -19.32 -3.14
CA VAL A 192 2.58 -17.95 -2.84
C VAL A 192 3.57 -17.95 -1.68
N ALA A 193 3.27 -18.70 -0.61
CA ALA A 193 4.15 -18.91 0.52
C ALA A 193 5.56 -19.38 0.12
N ARG A 194 5.63 -20.45 -0.68
CA ARG A 194 6.90 -21.00 -1.18
C ARG A 194 7.66 -19.97 -2.02
N ASP A 195 6.98 -19.30 -2.94
CA ASP A 195 7.64 -18.35 -3.85
C ASP A 195 8.12 -17.09 -3.10
N PHE A 196 7.36 -16.65 -2.09
CA PHE A 196 7.79 -15.62 -1.15
C PHE A 196 9.07 -16.03 -0.43
N GLU A 197 9.08 -17.23 0.18
CA GLU A 197 10.26 -17.75 0.89
C GLU A 197 11.49 -17.82 -0.03
N LEU A 198 11.33 -18.31 -1.26
CA LEU A 198 12.41 -18.36 -2.25
C LEU A 198 13.03 -16.98 -2.54
N VAL A 199 12.21 -15.95 -2.71
CA VAL A 199 12.72 -14.59 -2.99
C VAL A 199 13.33 -13.98 -1.74
N MET A 200 12.67 -14.09 -0.59
CA MET A 200 13.13 -13.45 0.64
C MET A 200 14.42 -14.09 1.17
N ASP A 201 14.57 -15.41 1.09
CA ASP A 201 15.80 -16.10 1.47
C ASP A 201 17.01 -15.59 0.66
N GLU A 202 16.81 -15.35 -0.64
CA GLU A 202 17.85 -14.80 -1.50
C GLU A 202 18.13 -13.33 -1.17
N ILE A 203 17.11 -12.49 -0.97
CA ILE A 203 17.32 -11.09 -0.52
C ILE A 203 18.13 -11.07 0.78
N TYR A 204 17.82 -11.93 1.75
CA TYR A 204 18.56 -12.00 3.01
C TYR A 204 20.02 -12.44 2.82
N ARG A 205 20.26 -13.33 1.86
CA ARG A 205 21.61 -13.78 1.49
C ARG A 205 22.41 -12.65 0.83
N PHE A 206 21.94 -12.07 -0.28
CA PHE A 206 22.74 -11.14 -1.08
C PHE A 206 22.62 -9.66 -0.65
N ALA A 207 21.57 -9.26 0.07
CA ALA A 207 21.28 -7.86 0.40
C ALA A 207 20.88 -7.57 1.85
N THR A 208 20.77 -8.59 2.73
CA THR A 208 20.46 -8.48 4.17
C THR A 208 19.00 -8.16 4.54
N PRO A 209 18.50 -8.59 5.73
CA PRO A 209 17.17 -8.18 6.20
C PRO A 209 16.97 -6.66 6.36
N LYS A 210 18.04 -5.87 6.44
CA LYS A 210 17.95 -4.40 6.58
C LYS A 210 17.32 -3.70 5.37
N VAL A 211 17.34 -4.32 4.19
CA VAL A 211 16.71 -3.75 2.98
C VAL A 211 15.28 -4.23 2.80
N THR A 212 14.65 -4.79 3.82
CA THR A 212 13.31 -5.38 3.70
C THR A 212 12.35 -4.75 4.70
N GLY A 213 11.06 -4.81 4.39
CA GLY A 213 9.99 -4.37 5.26
C GLY A 213 8.80 -5.33 5.22
N ASN A 214 7.69 -4.90 5.81
CA ASN A 214 6.43 -5.66 5.87
C ASN A 214 5.41 -5.20 4.81
N ALA A 215 5.87 -4.57 3.73
CA ALA A 215 5.03 -4.10 2.63
C ALA A 215 5.49 -4.71 1.31
N THR A 216 4.56 -5.08 0.43
CA THR A 216 4.90 -5.52 -0.93
C THR A 216 3.74 -5.35 -1.91
N THR A 217 4.06 -5.37 -3.20
CA THR A 217 3.07 -5.54 -4.28
C THR A 217 3.22 -6.96 -4.80
N VAL A 218 2.18 -7.79 -4.70
CA VAL A 218 2.19 -9.10 -5.38
C VAL A 218 2.00 -8.86 -6.88
N HIS A 219 2.62 -9.66 -7.74
CA HIS A 219 2.45 -9.53 -9.20
C HIS A 219 0.97 -9.49 -9.62
N TRP A 220 0.61 -8.47 -10.41
CA TRP A 220 -0.76 -8.07 -10.76
C TRP A 220 -1.66 -7.64 -9.59
N ALA A 221 -1.13 -7.42 -8.39
CA ALA A 221 -1.89 -7.18 -7.17
C ALA A 221 -3.07 -8.16 -7.01
N GLU A 222 -2.84 -9.43 -7.32
CA GLU A 222 -3.87 -10.47 -7.35
C GLU A 222 -3.41 -11.71 -6.61
N ALA A 223 -4.16 -12.06 -5.57
CA ALA A 223 -4.00 -13.31 -4.83
C ALA A 223 -5.34 -13.64 -4.13
N THR A 224 -5.56 -14.93 -3.83
CA THR A 224 -6.73 -15.31 -3.03
C THR A 224 -6.59 -14.81 -1.59
N ARG A 225 -7.69 -14.75 -0.83
CA ARG A 225 -7.67 -14.38 0.58
C ARG A 225 -6.73 -15.27 1.40
N GLU A 226 -6.73 -16.57 1.14
CA GLU A 226 -5.86 -17.52 1.82
C GLU A 226 -4.38 -17.28 1.49
N ALA A 227 -4.07 -16.85 0.27
CA ALA A 227 -2.72 -16.50 -0.12
C ALA A 227 -2.25 -15.19 0.54
N CYS A 228 -3.10 -14.17 0.62
CA CYS A 228 -2.79 -12.95 1.36
C CYS A 228 -2.59 -13.23 2.86
N VAL A 229 -3.43 -14.08 3.47
CA VAL A 229 -3.25 -14.54 4.86
C VAL A 229 -1.90 -15.26 5.03
N ALA A 230 -1.50 -16.12 4.09
CA ALA A 230 -0.20 -16.78 4.17
C ALA A 230 0.99 -15.81 4.06
N LEU A 231 0.84 -14.69 3.34
CA LEU A 231 1.83 -13.59 3.36
C LEU A 231 1.80 -12.85 4.70
N ARG A 232 0.63 -12.63 5.29
CA ARG A 232 0.49 -12.03 6.63
C ARG A 232 1.19 -12.84 7.71
N GLU A 233 1.02 -14.16 7.69
CA GLU A 233 1.71 -15.09 8.59
C GLU A 233 3.24 -15.06 8.43
N ARG A 234 3.73 -14.58 7.27
CA ARG A 234 5.17 -14.40 6.96
C ARG A 234 5.66 -12.97 7.20
N GLY A 235 4.84 -12.13 7.82
CA GLY A 235 5.22 -10.78 8.23
C GLY A 235 4.88 -9.68 7.24
N ILE A 236 4.16 -9.95 6.14
CA ILE A 236 3.63 -8.90 5.27
C ILE A 236 2.34 -8.33 5.86
N GLU A 237 2.37 -7.07 6.25
CA GLU A 237 1.25 -6.36 6.85
C GLU A 237 0.53 -5.46 5.85
N ARG A 238 1.22 -5.04 4.79
CA ARG A 238 0.72 -4.05 3.83
C ARG A 238 0.82 -4.59 2.41
N LEU A 239 -0.28 -4.53 1.69
CA LEU A 239 -0.38 -4.94 0.29
C LEU A 239 -0.82 -3.76 -0.57
N ILE A 240 -0.08 -3.51 -1.64
CA ILE A 240 -0.39 -2.43 -2.57
C ILE A 240 -1.33 -2.97 -3.64
N ALA A 241 -2.50 -2.36 -3.75
CA ALA A 241 -3.50 -2.62 -4.77
C ALA A 241 -3.41 -1.55 -5.85
N LEU A 242 -3.81 -1.86 -7.07
CA LEU A 242 -4.04 -0.89 -8.13
C LEU A 242 -5.55 -0.84 -8.35
N PRO A 243 -6.32 -0.21 -7.44
CA PRO A 243 -7.75 -0.37 -7.42
C PRO A 243 -8.41 0.27 -8.63
N GLY A 244 -9.44 -0.40 -9.14
CA GLY A 244 -10.17 0.03 -10.32
C GLY A 244 -11.13 -1.04 -10.81
N PHE A 245 -11.85 -0.73 -11.88
CA PHE A 245 -12.89 -1.61 -12.42
C PHE A 245 -12.67 -1.92 -13.90
N ASP A 246 -12.94 -3.16 -14.28
CA ASP A 246 -13.20 -3.54 -15.67
C ASP A 246 -14.48 -2.87 -16.17
N PRO A 247 -14.65 -2.71 -17.50
CA PRO A 247 -15.89 -2.21 -18.08
C PRO A 247 -17.15 -2.96 -17.59
N ASP A 248 -16.99 -4.23 -17.20
CA ASP A 248 -18.06 -5.09 -16.68
C ASP A 248 -18.32 -4.91 -15.17
N GLY A 249 -17.59 -4.00 -14.50
CA GLY A 249 -17.75 -3.67 -13.08
C GLY A 249 -17.03 -4.61 -12.12
N LEU A 250 -16.18 -5.52 -12.62
CA LEU A 250 -15.34 -6.38 -11.78
C LEU A 250 -14.11 -5.62 -11.29
N PRO A 251 -13.67 -5.84 -10.03
CA PRO A 251 -12.40 -5.33 -9.54
C PRO A 251 -11.22 -5.75 -10.40
N LYS A 252 -10.33 -4.79 -10.67
CA LYS A 252 -8.99 -5.03 -11.22
C LYS A 252 -7.98 -5.00 -10.09
N THR A 253 -6.99 -5.90 -10.13
CA THR A 253 -5.70 -5.70 -9.44
C THR A 253 -5.84 -5.27 -7.97
N SER A 254 -6.79 -5.88 -7.25
CA SER A 254 -7.23 -5.50 -5.89
C SER A 254 -7.35 -6.71 -4.94
N TYR A 255 -6.52 -7.73 -5.15
CA TYR A 255 -6.52 -8.97 -4.37
C TYR A 255 -7.90 -9.63 -4.30
N TYR A 256 -8.37 -9.91 -3.08
CA TYR A 256 -9.66 -10.54 -2.81
C TYR A 256 -10.76 -9.53 -2.45
N LEU A 257 -10.48 -8.22 -2.55
CA LEU A 257 -11.45 -7.19 -2.20
C LEU A 257 -12.66 -7.25 -3.11
N ASP A 258 -13.85 -7.10 -2.52
CA ASP A 258 -15.10 -7.03 -3.27
C ASP A 258 -15.33 -5.62 -3.84
N PRO A 259 -16.27 -5.43 -4.78
CA PRO A 259 -16.44 -4.13 -5.45
C PRO A 259 -16.66 -2.93 -4.50
N PRO A 260 -17.48 -3.03 -3.44
CA PRO A 260 -17.59 -1.95 -2.45
C PRO A 260 -16.27 -1.59 -1.78
N HIS A 261 -15.46 -2.57 -1.33
CA HIS A 261 -14.18 -2.26 -0.68
C HIS A 261 -13.15 -1.71 -1.66
N VAL A 262 -13.19 -2.11 -2.94
CA VAL A 262 -12.32 -1.52 -3.97
C VAL A 262 -12.69 -0.07 -4.24
N GLN A 263 -13.99 0.25 -4.38
CA GLN A 263 -14.43 1.63 -4.53
C GLN A 263 -14.02 2.47 -3.32
N HIS A 264 -14.21 1.92 -2.12
CA HIS A 264 -13.84 2.59 -0.88
C HIS A 264 -12.34 2.86 -0.77
N LEU A 265 -11.51 1.90 -1.21
CA LEU A 265 -10.06 2.06 -1.26
C LEU A 265 -9.62 3.17 -2.25
N VAL A 266 -10.29 3.30 -3.40
CA VAL A 266 -10.06 4.42 -4.35
C VAL A 266 -10.36 5.78 -3.70
N GLU A 267 -11.30 5.85 -2.76
CA GLU A 267 -11.76 7.10 -2.16
C GLU A 267 -10.98 7.52 -0.91
N ARG A 268 -10.08 6.66 -0.38
CA ARG A 268 -9.43 6.86 0.94
C ARG A 268 -7.95 6.45 1.03
N ASP A 269 -7.33 5.98 -0.04
CA ASP A 269 -5.95 5.47 -0.15
C ASP A 269 -5.56 4.26 0.69
N ALA A 270 -6.19 4.03 1.84
CA ALA A 270 -5.88 2.90 2.69
C ALA A 270 -7.13 2.32 3.36
N TRP A 271 -7.16 1.00 3.46
CA TRP A 271 -8.21 0.27 4.17
C TRP A 271 -7.63 -0.94 4.90
N TRP A 272 -8.01 -1.13 6.15
CA TRP A 272 -7.56 -2.24 6.99
C TRP A 272 -8.61 -3.34 7.06
N ASP A 273 -8.30 -4.51 6.48
CA ASP A 273 -9.10 -5.72 6.70
C ASP A 273 -8.80 -6.26 8.09
N ALA A 274 -9.62 -5.88 9.06
CA ALA A 274 -9.44 -6.29 10.44
C ALA A 274 -9.67 -7.80 10.69
N ASP A 275 -10.20 -8.56 9.71
CA ASP A 275 -10.34 -10.02 9.83
C ASP A 275 -9.09 -10.78 9.39
N THR A 276 -8.28 -10.20 8.50
CA THR A 276 -6.96 -10.74 8.12
C THR A 276 -5.80 -9.97 8.74
N ASP A 277 -6.07 -8.82 9.35
CA ASP A 277 -5.10 -7.85 9.85
C ASP A 277 -4.11 -7.39 8.75
N ILE A 278 -4.62 -7.16 7.54
CA ILE A 278 -3.87 -6.65 6.38
C ILE A 278 -4.34 -5.24 6.07
N ILE A 279 -3.40 -4.34 5.80
CA ILE A 279 -3.68 -3.00 5.30
C ILE A 279 -3.49 -3.01 3.78
N PHE A 280 -4.53 -2.66 3.06
CA PHE A 280 -4.46 -2.41 1.62
C PHE A 280 -4.17 -0.93 1.39
N VAL A 281 -3.23 -0.63 0.51
CA VAL A 281 -2.87 0.72 0.09
C VAL A 281 -3.14 0.85 -1.40
N ALA A 282 -3.86 1.90 -1.81
CA ALA A 282 -4.07 2.22 -3.21
C ALA A 282 -2.76 2.70 -3.83
N CYS A 283 -2.43 2.21 -5.00
CA CYS A 283 -1.47 2.83 -5.89
C CYS A 283 -2.17 3.97 -6.60
N ASP A 284 -1.77 5.21 -6.31
CA ASP A 284 -2.35 6.40 -6.91
C ASP A 284 -1.97 6.50 -8.38
N GLU A 285 -0.67 6.35 -8.68
CA GLU A 285 -0.17 6.56 -10.03
C GLU A 285 0.87 5.53 -10.46
N VAL A 286 0.56 4.86 -11.57
CA VAL A 286 1.53 4.08 -12.32
C VAL A 286 2.22 5.02 -13.31
N VAL A 287 3.31 5.64 -12.88
CA VAL A 287 3.97 6.78 -13.55
C VAL A 287 4.26 6.52 -15.04
N ASN A 288 4.67 5.30 -15.41
CA ASN A 288 4.92 4.95 -16.82
C ASN A 288 3.66 4.93 -17.72
N SER A 289 2.46 4.95 -17.15
CA SER A 289 1.18 4.91 -17.88
C SER A 289 0.77 6.27 -18.44
N HIS A 290 1.43 7.36 -18.03
CA HIS A 290 1.09 8.73 -18.41
C HIS A 290 2.12 9.29 -19.40
N ALA A 291 1.69 10.25 -20.23
CA ALA A 291 2.64 11.13 -20.92
C ALA A 291 3.34 12.03 -19.90
N LEU A 292 4.56 12.48 -20.19
CA LEU A 292 5.38 13.26 -19.27
C LEU A 292 4.66 14.50 -18.69
N ASP A 293 3.98 15.27 -19.54
CA ASP A 293 3.24 16.47 -19.15
C ASP A 293 1.99 16.17 -18.32
N ARG A 294 1.49 14.93 -18.37
CA ARG A 294 0.30 14.48 -17.62
C ARG A 294 0.62 13.99 -16.22
N VAL A 295 1.88 13.62 -15.91
CA VAL A 295 2.26 13.13 -14.57
C VAL A 295 1.92 14.12 -13.45
N PRO A 296 2.30 15.41 -13.52
CA PRO A 296 1.91 16.38 -12.49
C PRO A 296 0.40 16.63 -12.44
N GLN A 297 -0.29 16.55 -13.58
CA GLN A 297 -1.71 16.88 -13.68
C GLN A 297 -2.61 15.85 -13.00
N VAL A 298 -2.25 14.56 -13.06
CA VAL A 298 -3.02 13.51 -12.37
C VAL A 298 -2.83 13.60 -10.85
N LEU A 299 -1.60 13.91 -10.40
CA LEU A 299 -1.31 14.17 -8.99
C LEU A 299 -2.01 15.44 -8.46
N ASP A 300 -2.12 16.49 -9.29
CA ASP A 300 -2.91 17.69 -8.95
C ASP A 300 -4.40 17.38 -8.75
N GLU A 301 -4.97 16.42 -9.48
CA GLU A 301 -6.35 15.99 -9.27
C GLU A 301 -6.50 15.17 -7.98
N GLN A 302 -5.54 14.28 -7.71
CA GLN A 302 -5.48 13.47 -6.49
C GLN A 302 -5.47 14.35 -5.22
N GLU A 303 -4.60 15.38 -5.19
CA GLU A 303 -4.41 16.25 -4.03
C GLU A 303 -5.67 17.06 -3.63
N LYS A 304 -6.67 17.16 -4.51
CA LYS A 304 -7.91 17.91 -4.21
C LYS A 304 -8.79 17.21 -3.18
N SER A 305 -8.66 15.90 -3.02
CA SER A 305 -9.47 15.13 -2.09
C SER A 305 -8.82 15.14 -0.69
N PRO A 306 -9.53 15.56 0.37
CA PRO A 306 -8.99 15.51 1.73
C PRO A 306 -8.73 14.08 2.21
N ASN A 307 -9.38 13.09 1.60
CA ASN A 307 -9.23 11.67 1.97
C ASN A 307 -8.02 11.03 1.29
N THR A 308 -7.43 11.69 0.29
CA THR A 308 -6.36 11.09 -0.52
C THR A 308 -5.16 12.00 -0.80
N CYS A 309 -5.05 13.09 -0.04
CA CYS A 309 -4.00 14.10 -0.23
C CYS A 309 -2.82 13.97 0.74
N GLU A 310 -2.78 12.92 1.59
CA GLU A 310 -1.69 12.72 2.55
C GLU A 310 -0.85 11.48 2.29
N LEU A 311 -1.40 10.45 1.65
CA LEU A 311 -0.68 9.26 1.24
C LEU A 311 -0.56 9.27 -0.28
N VAL A 312 0.65 9.13 -0.81
CA VAL A 312 0.85 9.01 -2.26
C VAL A 312 1.75 7.81 -2.54
N GLU A 313 1.21 6.77 -3.17
CA GLU A 313 1.92 5.61 -3.71
C GLU A 313 2.16 5.80 -5.21
N LEU A 314 3.44 5.94 -5.57
CA LEU A 314 3.90 6.04 -6.94
C LEU A 314 4.54 4.72 -7.35
N LEU A 315 4.23 4.23 -8.55
CA LEU A 315 4.74 2.96 -9.06
C LEU A 315 5.29 3.10 -10.48
N ILE A 316 6.34 2.35 -10.80
CA ILE A 316 6.86 2.23 -12.17
C ILE A 316 7.41 0.84 -12.46
N HIS A 317 7.50 0.41 -13.72
CA HIS A 317 8.04 -0.92 -14.04
C HIS A 317 9.43 -0.87 -14.69
N GLU A 318 10.32 -1.79 -14.30
CA GLU A 318 11.70 -1.89 -14.84
C GLU A 318 11.72 -1.90 -16.37
N GLN A 319 10.77 -2.62 -16.98
CA GLN A 319 10.72 -2.84 -18.43
C GLN A 319 10.67 -1.55 -19.27
N TYR A 320 10.13 -0.45 -18.72
CA TYR A 320 10.04 0.82 -19.43
C TYR A 320 11.39 1.54 -19.52
N PHE A 321 12.36 1.19 -18.67
CA PHE A 321 13.73 1.73 -18.71
C PHE A 321 14.65 1.01 -19.69
N ARG A 322 14.25 -0.18 -20.14
CA ARG A 322 15.08 -1.16 -20.83
C ARG A 322 15.01 -0.98 -22.35
N ARG A 323 16.03 -0.37 -22.96
CA ARG A 323 16.08 -0.09 -24.41
C ARG A 323 15.90 -1.32 -25.30
N GLU A 324 16.29 -2.47 -24.78
CA GLU A 324 16.20 -3.77 -25.44
C GLU A 324 14.79 -4.38 -25.43
N LEU A 325 13.87 -3.88 -24.59
CA LEU A 325 12.51 -4.37 -24.48
C LEU A 325 11.55 -3.54 -25.32
N MET A 326 10.47 -4.19 -25.80
CA MET A 326 9.44 -3.55 -26.61
C MET A 326 8.73 -2.40 -25.87
N ASN A 327 8.66 -2.48 -24.54
CA ASN A 327 7.98 -1.52 -23.68
C ASN A 327 8.82 -0.26 -23.40
N PHE A 328 10.06 -0.18 -23.88
CA PHE A 328 10.96 0.96 -23.61
C PHE A 328 10.29 2.31 -23.88
N GLN A 329 10.41 3.22 -22.92
CA GLN A 329 10.00 4.61 -23.06
C GLN A 329 11.23 5.53 -22.93
N PRO A 330 11.55 6.35 -23.96
CA PRO A 330 12.72 7.21 -23.93
C PRO A 330 12.68 8.29 -22.85
N ASP A 331 11.48 8.68 -22.42
CA ASP A 331 11.18 9.72 -21.43
C ASP A 331 10.88 9.17 -20.02
N VAL A 332 11.02 7.86 -19.79
CA VAL A 332 10.62 7.22 -18.52
C VAL A 332 11.31 7.82 -17.28
N LYS A 333 12.60 8.19 -17.41
CA LYS A 333 13.35 8.83 -16.33
C LYS A 333 12.82 10.23 -16.03
N ASP A 334 12.44 10.97 -17.07
CA ASP A 334 11.87 12.31 -16.92
C ASP A 334 10.50 12.23 -16.22
N LYS A 335 9.71 11.16 -16.45
CA LYS A 335 8.44 10.94 -15.76
C LYS A 335 8.62 10.72 -14.25
N VAL A 336 9.62 9.92 -13.88
CA VAL A 336 9.99 9.73 -12.46
C VAL A 336 10.41 11.06 -11.84
N ILE A 337 11.28 11.81 -12.53
CA ILE A 337 11.75 13.12 -12.05
C ILE A 337 10.57 14.07 -11.87
N ALA A 338 9.64 14.16 -12.82
CA ALA A 338 8.47 15.03 -12.72
C ALA A 338 7.56 14.66 -11.54
N ALA A 339 7.35 13.37 -11.27
CA ALA A 339 6.60 12.92 -10.10
C ALA A 339 7.31 13.29 -8.80
N LEU A 340 8.63 13.07 -8.72
CA LEU A 340 9.44 13.38 -7.54
C LEU A 340 9.55 14.89 -7.28
N GLU A 341 9.67 15.70 -8.33
CA GLU A 341 9.63 17.16 -8.24
C GLU A 341 8.28 17.61 -7.66
N TRP A 342 7.17 17.08 -8.19
CA TRP A 342 5.82 17.43 -7.72
C TRP A 342 5.62 17.14 -6.23
N VAL A 343 5.96 15.92 -5.76
CA VAL A 343 5.78 15.54 -4.34
C VAL A 343 6.72 16.34 -3.42
N THR A 344 7.95 16.60 -3.87
CA THR A 344 8.95 17.35 -3.09
C THR A 344 8.54 18.82 -2.93
N GLU A 345 8.10 19.48 -4.01
CA GLU A 345 7.66 20.87 -3.98
C GLU A 345 6.43 21.11 -3.08
N ARG A 346 5.61 20.07 -2.88
CA ARG A 346 4.41 20.10 -2.02
C ARG A 346 4.66 19.62 -0.58
N GLY A 347 5.90 19.29 -0.25
CA GLY A 347 6.30 18.90 1.10
C GLY A 347 5.85 17.51 1.51
N TYR A 348 5.62 16.59 0.57
CA TYR A 348 5.43 15.19 0.91
C TYR A 348 6.77 14.57 1.33
N GLU A 349 6.79 13.92 2.48
CA GLU A 349 7.99 13.26 3.00
C GLU A 349 8.17 11.86 2.41
N PRO A 350 9.38 11.47 1.95
CA PRO A 350 9.66 10.12 1.49
C PRO A 350 9.70 9.14 2.66
N CYS A 351 9.02 8.01 2.53
CA CYS A 351 9.01 6.96 3.55
C CYS A 351 8.86 5.57 2.93
N PHE A 352 9.05 4.55 3.76
CA PHE A 352 8.55 3.21 3.45
C PHE A 352 7.24 2.99 4.19
N TRP A 353 6.26 2.35 3.55
CA TRP A 353 5.03 1.97 4.24
C TRP A 353 5.25 1.04 5.43
N SER A 354 6.39 0.37 5.51
CA SER A 354 6.80 -0.43 6.67
C SER A 354 7.28 0.38 7.88
N GLU A 355 7.44 1.70 7.76
CA GLU A 355 7.83 2.57 8.87
C GLU A 355 6.57 2.95 9.68
N GLY A 356 6.36 2.32 10.83
CA GLY A 356 5.17 2.56 11.67
C GLY A 356 3.86 2.29 10.92
N LEU A 357 2.87 3.17 11.04
CA LEU A 357 1.63 3.12 10.26
C LEU A 357 1.80 3.89 8.94
N LEU A 358 2.14 3.16 7.87
CA LEU A 358 2.22 3.71 6.52
C LEU A 358 3.17 4.91 6.42
N GLY A 359 4.35 4.86 7.04
CA GLY A 359 5.30 5.97 7.08
C GLY A 359 5.19 6.88 8.31
N ASN A 360 4.22 6.64 9.19
CA ASN A 360 4.06 7.37 10.44
C ASN A 360 4.52 6.55 11.65
N THR A 361 5.62 6.98 12.27
CA THR A 361 6.22 6.31 13.44
C THR A 361 5.67 6.82 14.78
N TRP A 362 4.84 7.87 14.77
CA TRP A 362 4.25 8.39 15.99
C TRP A 362 3.25 7.39 16.57
N GLY A 363 3.48 6.92 17.81
CA GLY A 363 2.61 5.95 18.46
C GLY A 363 2.69 4.51 17.91
N TRP A 364 3.55 4.27 16.91
CA TRP A 364 3.74 2.98 16.25
C TRP A 364 5.25 2.67 16.19
N ALA A 365 5.79 2.07 17.25
CA ALA A 365 7.19 1.63 17.35
C ALA A 365 7.29 0.12 17.62
#